data_AF-A0A958K5Z3-F1
#
_entry.id   AF-A0A958K5Z3-F1
#
_cell.length_a   1.000
_cell.length_b   1.000
_cell.length_c   1.000
_cell.angle_alpha   90.00
_cell.angle_beta   90.00
_cell.angle_gamma   90.00
#
_symmetry.space_group_name_H-M   'P 1'
#
loop_
_entity.id
_entity.type
_entity.pdbx_description
1 polymer ?
#
loop_
_entity_poly.entity_id
_entity_poly.type
_entity_poly.pdbx_seq_one_letter_code
_entity_poly.pdbx_strand_id
1 'polypeptide(L)' 'MSEELALIKDDIIAALSHVEAEDGLYLNNLQVVHEEEERPIVRGTQLQILDALKELIDEGRVVTNEEGSDIIFMLKA' A
#
# COMPACT_ATOMS: atom_id res chain seq x y z
N MET A 1 16.84 7.45 6.93
CA MET A 1 15.38 7.23 6.94
C MET A 1 14.74 8.54 7.36
N SER A 2 13.95 9.16 6.48
CA SER A 2 13.09 10.28 6.88
C SER A 2 11.95 9.73 7.73
N GLU A 3 11.61 10.41 8.84
CA GLU A 3 10.49 10.03 9.71
C GLU A 3 9.17 9.94 8.93
N GLU A 4 9.03 10.76 7.89
CA GLU A 4 7.89 10.76 6.97
C GLU A 4 7.73 9.42 6.22
N LEU A 5 8.82 8.81 5.75
CA LEU A 5 8.76 7.54 5.03
C LEU A 5 8.29 6.40 5.92
N ALA A 6 8.70 6.41 7.20
CA ALA A 6 8.24 5.41 8.17
C ALA A 6 6.72 5.50 8.39
N LEU A 7 6.18 6.73 8.51
CA LEU A 7 4.74 6.94 8.64
C LEU A 7 3.97 6.44 7.40
N ILE A 8 4.50 6.68 6.20
CA ILE A 8 3.88 6.19 4.95
C ILE A 8 3.88 4.67 4.90
N LYS A 9 4.96 4.01 5.33
CA LYS A 9 5.00 2.55 5.43
C LYS A 9 3.95 2.00 6.39
N ASP A 10 3.79 2.63 7.55
CA ASP A 10 2.80 2.22 8.54
C ASP A 10 1.38 2.38 7.99
N ASP A 11 1.09 3.48 7.29
CA ASP A 11 -0.20 3.68 6.61
C ASP A 11 -0.45 2.62 5.53
N ILE A 12 0.55 2.29 4.71
CA ILE A 12 0.44 1.27 3.66
C ILE A 12 0.07 -0.09 4.28
N ILE A 13 0.73 -0.45 5.37
CA ILE A 13 0.47 -1.72 6.05
C ILE A 13 -0.91 -1.71 6.68
N ALA A 14 -1.32 -0.61 7.31
CA ALA A 14 -2.67 -0.47 7.84
C ALA A 14 -3.71 -0.65 6.73
N ALA A 15 -3.51 -0.01 5.57
CA ALA A 15 -4.39 -0.12 4.42
C ALA A 15 -4.45 -1.57 3.87
N LEU A 16 -3.31 -2.22 3.68
CA LEU A 16 -3.24 -3.59 3.16
C LEU A 16 -3.66 -4.66 4.17
N SER A 17 -3.71 -4.33 5.47
CA SER A 17 -4.21 -5.23 6.53
C SER A 17 -5.73 -5.15 6.71
N HIS A 18 -6.39 -4.20 6.05
CA HIS A 18 -7.83 -4.02 6.17
C HIS A 18 -8.59 -5.15 5.45
N VAL A 19 -9.78 -5.50 5.93
CA VAL A 19 -10.60 -6.58 5.35
C VAL A 19 -10.97 -6.32 3.89
N GLU A 20 -11.08 -5.03 3.53
CA GLU A 20 -11.37 -4.58 2.17
C GLU A 20 -10.18 -4.72 1.20
N ALA A 21 -9.00 -5.06 1.72
CA ALA A 21 -7.77 -5.28 0.95
C ALA A 21 -7.37 -6.77 0.91
N GLU A 22 -8.31 -7.70 1.14
CA GLU A 22 -8.05 -9.15 1.14
C GLU A 22 -7.39 -9.63 -0.17
N ASP A 23 -7.83 -9.09 -1.31
CA ASP A 23 -7.26 -9.37 -2.63
C ASP A 23 -6.05 -8.46 -2.98
N GLY A 24 -5.65 -7.59 -2.05
CA GLY A 24 -4.66 -6.54 -2.27
C GLY A 24 -5.23 -5.27 -2.87
N LEU A 25 -4.34 -4.31 -3.14
CA LEU A 25 -4.69 -2.99 -3.64
C LEU A 25 -3.80 -2.58 -4.81
N TYR A 26 -4.41 -1.92 -5.80
CA TYR A 26 -3.67 -1.15 -6.79
C TYR A 26 -3.05 0.10 -6.16
N LEU A 27 -1.98 0.61 -6.77
CA LEU A 27 -1.31 1.84 -6.31
C LEU A 27 -2.28 3.01 -6.08
N ASN A 28 -3.22 3.22 -7.01
CA ASN A 28 -4.18 4.31 -6.91
C ASN A 28 -5.14 4.13 -5.73
N ASN A 29 -5.49 2.89 -5.40
CA ASN A 29 -6.44 2.58 -4.33
C ASN A 29 -5.82 2.75 -2.94
N LEU A 30 -4.49 2.86 -2.83
CA LEU A 30 -3.84 3.23 -1.56
C LEU A 30 -4.17 4.67 -1.14
N GLN A 31 -4.43 5.55 -2.10
CA GLN A 31 -4.74 6.97 -1.84
C GLN A 31 -6.22 7.31 -2.01
N VAL A 32 -6.94 6.51 -2.80
CA VAL A 32 -8.35 6.73 -3.10
C VAL A 32 -9.18 5.66 -2.39
N VAL A 33 -10.13 6.13 -1.59
CA VAL A 33 -11.17 5.31 -0.97
C VAL A 33 -12.53 5.76 -1.51
N HIS A 34 -13.38 4.80 -1.85
CA HIS A 34 -14.77 5.06 -2.20
C HIS A 34 -15.56 5.49 -0.96
N GLU A 35 -16.69 6.18 -1.13
CA GLU A 35 -17.48 6.73 -0.02
C GLU A 35 -17.96 5.67 1.00
N GLU A 36 -17.99 4.41 0.58
CA GLU A 36 -18.41 3.26 1.40
C GLU A 36 -17.23 2.52 2.07
N GLU A 37 -15.98 2.83 1.71
CA GLU A 37 -14.80 2.17 2.28
C GLU A 37 -14.39 2.81 3.62
N GLU A 38 -14.06 1.97 4.61
CA GLU A 38 -13.56 2.41 5.93
C GLU A 38 -12.03 2.28 6.05
N ARG A 39 -11.38 1.74 5.02
CA ARG A 39 -9.93 1.55 4.96
C ARG A 39 -9.16 2.87 5.12
N PRO A 40 -8.05 2.88 5.87
CA PRO A 40 -7.23 4.09 5.99
C PRO A 40 -6.58 4.49 4.66
N ILE A 41 -6.54 5.80 4.42
CA ILE A 41 -5.87 6.41 3.26
C ILE A 41 -4.37 6.54 3.56
N VAL A 42 -3.53 6.20 2.58
CA VAL A 42 -2.08 6.39 2.65
C VAL A 42 -1.72 7.85 2.36
N ARG A 43 -1.01 8.48 3.30
CA ARG A 43 -0.54 9.86 3.14
C ARG A 43 0.66 9.96 2.20
N GLY A 44 0.90 11.16 1.68
CA GLY A 44 2.08 11.49 0.90
C GLY A 44 1.83 11.54 -0.61
N THR A 45 2.89 11.83 -1.34
CA THR A 45 2.87 11.84 -2.82
C THR A 45 3.01 10.44 -3.37
N GLN A 46 2.54 10.22 -4.61
CA GLN A 46 2.67 8.94 -5.30
C GLN A 46 4.13 8.44 -5.34
N LEU A 47 5.12 9.33 -5.49
CA LEU A 47 6.54 8.98 -5.46
C LEU A 47 6.98 8.47 -4.08
N GLN A 48 6.57 9.14 -3.00
CA GLN A 48 6.91 8.69 -1.64
C GLN A 48 6.26 7.35 -1.30
N ILE A 49 5.03 7.11 -1.79
CA ILE A 49 4.33 5.83 -1.63
C ILE A 49 5.05 4.72 -2.40
N LEU A 50 5.49 5.00 -3.63
CA LEU A 50 6.28 4.05 -4.42
C LEU A 50 7.61 3.71 -3.74
N ASP A 51 8.31 4.71 -3.21
CA ASP A 51 9.55 4.49 -2.45
C ASP A 51 9.30 3.63 -1.20
N ALA A 52 8.22 3.91 -0.46
CA ALA A 52 7.83 3.13 0.71
C ALA A 52 7.45 1.69 0.36
N LEU A 53 6.65 1.49 -0.70
CA LEU A 53 6.28 0.16 -1.20
C LEU A 53 7.52 -0.63 -1.62
N LYS A 54 8.44 0.01 -2.33
CA LYS A 54 9.70 -0.62 -2.74
C LYS A 54 10.50 -1.12 -1.54
N GLU A 55 10.67 -0.27 -0.51
CA GLU A 55 11.36 -0.70 0.71
C GLU A 55 10.60 -1.82 1.45
N LEU A 56 9.26 -1.79 1.48
CA LEU A 56 8.46 -2.85 2.10
C LEU A 56 8.54 -4.18 1.33
N ILE A 57 8.70 -4.13 0.01
CA ILE A 57 8.95 -5.30 -0.83
C ILE A 57 10.36 -5.86 -0.57
N ASP A 58 11.37 -4.98 -0.51
CA ASP A 58 12.76 -5.36 -0.20
C ASP A 58 12.88 -5.96 1.22
N GLU A 59 12.10 -5.45 2.18
CA GLU A 59 11.96 -6.01 3.54
C GLU A 59 11.16 -7.32 3.57
N GLY A 60 10.50 -7.69 2.47
CA GLY A 60 9.66 -8.87 2.36
C GLY A 60 8.36 -8.79 3.17
N ARG A 61 7.86 -7.58 3.46
CA ARG A 61 6.57 -7.35 4.16
C ARG A 61 5.41 -7.22 3.20
N VAL A 62 5.67 -6.73 1.98
CA VAL A 62 4.69 -6.60 0.89
C VAL A 62 5.15 -7.48 -0.27
N VAL A 63 4.19 -8.09 -0.97
CA VAL A 63 4.41 -8.80 -2.22
C VAL A 63 3.57 -8.17 -3.32
N THR A 64 4.01 -8.34 -4.57
CA THR A 64 3.29 -7.89 -5.74
C THR A 64 2.77 -9.07 -6.54
N ASN A 65 1.55 -8.95 -7.05
CA ASN A 65 1.02 -9.82 -8.09
C ASN A 65 0.79 -9.01 -9.36
N GLU A 66 1.10 -9.61 -10.51
CA GLU A 66 0.88 -9.02 -11.82
C GLU A 66 -0.43 -9.59 -12.37
N GLU A 67 -1.51 -8.82 -12.26
CA GLU A 67 -2.80 -9.17 -12.87
C GLU A 67 -3.03 -8.28 -14.09
N GLY A 68 -2.77 -8.84 -15.27
CA GLY A 68 -2.94 -8.12 -16.53
C GLY A 68 -1.85 -7.07 -16.76
N SER A 69 -2.24 -5.79 -16.81
CA SER A 69 -1.34 -4.65 -17.05
C SER A 69 -1.00 -3.88 -15.77
N ASP A 70 -1.61 -4.24 -14.65
CA ASP A 70 -1.52 -3.50 -13.40
C ASP A 70 -0.89 -4.35 -12.29
N ILE A 71 -0.29 -3.66 -11.31
CA ILE A 71 0.39 -4.29 -10.17
C ILE A 71 -0.52 -4.18 -8.94
N ILE A 72 -0.78 -5.34 -8.32
CA ILE A 72 -1.51 -5.44 -7.07
C ILE A 72 -0.51 -5.66 -5.94
N PHE A 73 -0.61 -4.84 -4.89
CA PHE A 73 0.21 -4.94 -3.68
C PHE A 73 -0.58 -5.66 -2.59
N MET A 74 0.05 -6.61 -1.90
CA MET A 74 -0.56 -7.40 -0.82
C MET A 74 0.42 -7.55 0.34
N LEU A 75 -0.09 -7.70 1.55
CA LEU A 75 0.75 -8.12 2.67
C LEU A 75 1.24 -9.55 2.47
N LYS A 76 2.50 -9.79 2.79
CA LYS A 76 3.04 -11.15 2.85
C LYS A 76 2.49 -11.85 4.10
N ALA A 77 1.81 -12.98 3.88
CA ALA A 77 1.36 -13.86 4.96
C ALA A 77 2.53 -14.58 5.66
#